data_AF-A0A817MM42-F1
#
_entry.id   AF-A0A817MM42-F1
#
_cell.length_a   1.000
_cell.length_b   1.000
_cell.length_c   1.000
_cell.angle_alpha   90.00
_cell.angle_beta   90.00
_cell.angle_gamma   90.00
#
_symmetry.space_group_name_H-M   'P 1'
#
loop_
_entity.id
_entity.type
_entity.pdbx_description
1 polymer ?
#
loop_
_entity_poly.entity_id
_entity_poly.type
_entity_poly.pdbx_seq_one_letter_code
_entity_poly.pdbx_strand_id
1 'polypeptide(L)'
;MEQTKSQRRTIIFDYWNANKKLKLIEESKSSSRQSVTLIEDLSNEIFMKFSIIFMFIISSRQSVTFIEDLSNEFSYEIFNHLHVYYVYKTFYNLNIRLQSLLTNLTLPLKISVSSMSKSICQSYNRHIIMLNSQRITSLCLSNPFIVDVIFSPVRIASNFTRLETLIIDNIKSKYLINILNYFF
;
A
#
# COMPACT_ATOMS: atom_id res chain seq x y z
N MET A 1 1.10 13.42 39.27
CA MET A 1 0.44 13.01 38.01
C MET A 1 1.47 12.81 36.87
N GLU A 2 2.60 12.15 37.15
CA GLU A 2 3.72 11.95 36.19
C GLU A 2 4.04 10.46 35.92
N GLN A 3 3.55 9.54 36.76
CA GLN A 3 3.87 8.11 36.66
C GLN A 3 3.26 7.40 35.44
N THR A 4 2.17 7.93 34.86
CA THR A 4 1.48 7.34 33.71
C THR A 4 2.11 7.65 32.35
N LYS A 5 2.97 8.68 32.23
CA LYS A 5 3.71 9.00 30.98
C LYS A 5 4.91 8.08 30.78
N SER A 6 5.58 7.68 31.86
CA SER A 6 6.74 6.78 31.81
C SER A 6 6.33 5.36 31.40
N GLN A 7 5.27 4.82 32.01
CA GLN A 7 4.75 3.48 31.71
C GLN A 7 4.25 3.31 30.26
N ARG A 8 3.75 4.38 29.62
CA ARG A 8 3.25 4.32 28.22
C ARG A 8 4.35 4.30 27.18
N ARG A 9 5.54 4.86 27.47
CA ARG A 9 6.72 4.71 26.61
C ARG A 9 7.24 3.27 26.64
N THR A 10 7.13 2.60 27.79
CA THR A 10 7.60 1.23 28.00
C THR A 10 6.83 0.23 27.14
N ILE A 11 5.50 0.29 27.09
CA ILE A 11 4.67 -0.72 26.40
C ILE A 11 4.91 -0.77 24.87
N ILE A 12 5.02 0.38 24.21
CA ILE A 12 5.24 0.43 22.75
C ILE A 12 6.69 0.05 22.42
N PHE A 13 7.64 0.47 23.24
CA PHE A 13 9.05 0.11 23.06
C PHE A 13 9.29 -1.38 23.31
N ASP A 14 8.57 -1.98 24.26
CA ASP A 14 8.62 -3.41 24.57
C ASP A 14 7.96 -4.25 23.47
N TYR A 15 6.82 -3.80 22.93
CA TYR A 15 6.18 -4.43 21.77
C TYR A 15 7.09 -4.40 20.52
N TRP A 16 7.84 -3.31 20.33
CA TRP A 16 8.79 -3.18 19.24
C TRP A 16 10.06 -4.01 19.46
N ASN A 17 10.62 -4.05 20.67
CA ASN A 17 11.75 -4.92 21.01
C ASN A 17 11.39 -6.41 20.91
N ALA A 18 10.17 -6.80 21.26
CA ALA A 18 9.67 -8.16 21.09
C ALA A 18 9.63 -8.57 19.60
N ASN A 19 9.15 -7.66 18.73
CA ASN A 19 9.13 -7.89 17.28
C ASN A 19 10.54 -7.89 16.65
N LYS A 20 11.45 -7.04 17.14
CA LYS A 20 12.87 -7.06 16.72
C LYS A 20 13.55 -8.38 17.11
N LYS A 21 13.22 -8.94 18.28
CA LYS A 21 13.73 -10.23 18.75
C LYS A 21 13.15 -11.40 17.94
N LEU A 22 11.87 -11.35 17.56
CA LEU A 22 11.25 -12.31 16.64
C LEU A 22 11.91 -12.28 15.25
N LYS A 23 12.23 -11.09 14.73
CA LYS A 23 12.96 -10.88 13.47
C LYS A 23 14.36 -11.51 13.49
N LEU A 24 15.12 -11.32 14.58
CA LEU A 24 16.43 -11.97 14.77
C LEU A 24 16.35 -13.52 14.84
N ILE A 25 15.24 -14.05 15.36
CA ILE A 25 14.98 -15.51 15.41
C ILE A 25 14.64 -16.06 14.02
N GLU A 26 13.95 -15.30 13.17
CA GLU A 26 13.65 -15.67 11.77
C GLU A 26 14.87 -15.54 10.84
N GLU A 27 15.72 -14.54 11.09
CA GLU A 27 17.03 -14.34 10.44
C GLU A 27 17.99 -15.50 10.72
N SER A 28 17.92 -16.11 11.92
CA SER A 28 18.70 -17.30 12.25
C SER A 28 18.26 -18.58 11.51
N LYS A 29 17.10 -18.55 10.83
CA LYS A 29 16.47 -19.73 10.20
C LYS A 29 16.41 -19.71 8.67
N SER A 30 16.76 -18.61 7.99
CA SER A 30 16.55 -18.51 6.53
C SER A 30 17.80 -18.10 5.76
N SER A 31 18.41 -19.09 5.12
CA SER A 31 19.46 -18.90 4.11
C SER A 31 18.81 -18.55 2.76
N SER A 32 18.73 -17.24 2.45
CA SER A 32 18.90 -16.73 1.08
C SER A 32 19.00 -15.19 1.11
N ARG A 33 20.17 -14.64 0.79
CA ARG A 33 20.48 -13.20 0.88
C ARG A 33 19.52 -12.27 0.11
N GLN A 34 18.80 -12.77 -0.90
CA GLN A 34 17.83 -11.99 -1.68
C GLN A 34 16.48 -11.78 -0.98
N SER A 35 16.06 -12.71 -0.12
CA SER A 35 14.85 -12.53 0.68
C SER A 35 15.07 -11.55 1.82
N VAL A 36 16.28 -11.52 2.37
CA VAL A 36 16.70 -10.59 3.44
C VAL A 36 16.66 -9.14 2.95
N THR A 37 17.20 -8.83 1.77
CA THR A 37 17.19 -7.46 1.23
C THR A 37 15.78 -6.95 0.93
N LEU A 38 14.89 -7.79 0.38
CA LEU A 38 13.49 -7.43 0.13
C LEU A 38 12.70 -7.17 1.42
N ILE A 39 13.00 -7.91 2.49
CA ILE A 39 12.40 -7.72 3.81
C ILE A 39 12.95 -6.45 4.48
N GLU A 40 14.24 -6.16 4.32
CA GLU A 40 14.86 -4.92 4.79
C GLU A 40 14.29 -3.69 4.08
N ASP A 41 14.15 -3.71 2.76
CA ASP A 41 13.59 -2.60 1.98
C ASP A 41 12.11 -2.35 2.36
N LEU A 42 11.31 -3.41 2.49
CA LEU A 42 9.92 -3.30 2.94
C LEU A 42 9.83 -2.79 4.38
N SER A 43 10.73 -3.25 5.26
CA SER A 43 10.81 -2.80 6.65
C SER A 43 11.19 -1.32 6.74
N ASN A 44 12.10 -0.84 5.90
CA ASN A 44 12.55 0.55 5.87
C ASN A 44 11.50 1.49 5.28
N GLU A 45 10.78 1.05 4.23
CA GLU A 45 9.67 1.81 3.66
C GLU A 45 8.52 1.96 4.67
N ILE A 46 8.18 0.87 5.37
CA ILE A 46 7.20 0.89 6.47
C ILE A 46 7.69 1.81 7.60
N PHE A 47 8.96 1.74 7.99
CA PHE A 47 9.55 2.59 9.03
C PHE A 47 9.49 4.08 8.70
N MET A 48 9.84 4.47 7.48
CA MET A 48 9.78 5.87 7.03
C MET A 48 8.34 6.39 7.02
N LYS A 49 7.39 5.55 6.58
CA LYS A 49 5.97 5.88 6.55
C LYS A 49 5.34 6.00 7.94
N PHE A 50 5.69 5.10 8.86
CA PHE A 50 5.29 5.21 10.26
C PHE A 50 5.93 6.43 10.94
N SER A 51 7.15 6.80 10.58
CA SER A 51 7.82 7.98 11.10
C SER A 51 7.15 9.27 10.63
N ILE A 52 6.65 9.31 9.38
CA ILE A 52 5.84 10.43 8.87
C ILE A 52 4.52 10.52 9.65
N ILE A 53 3.79 9.40 9.80
CA ILE A 53 2.54 9.37 10.59
C ILE A 53 2.79 9.82 12.04
N PHE A 54 3.87 9.33 12.65
CA PHE A 54 4.24 9.66 14.02
C PHE A 54 4.63 11.14 14.17
N MET A 55 5.42 11.68 13.24
CA MET A 55 5.75 13.11 13.19
C MET A 55 4.50 13.96 12.97
N PHE A 56 3.55 13.49 12.17
CA PHE A 56 2.30 14.20 11.91
C PHE A 56 1.39 14.23 13.13
N ILE A 57 1.24 13.09 13.82
CA ILE A 57 0.49 12.97 15.07
C ILE A 57 1.11 13.85 16.16
N ILE A 58 2.44 13.85 16.31
CA ILE A 58 3.14 14.74 17.25
C ILE A 58 2.89 16.21 16.91
N SER A 59 2.98 16.58 15.64
CA SER A 59 2.83 17.97 15.18
C SER A 59 1.41 18.50 15.37
N SER A 60 0.39 17.64 15.23
CA SER A 60 -1.03 17.99 15.38
C SER A 60 -1.48 18.23 16.83
N ARG A 61 -0.64 17.95 17.84
CA ARG A 61 -0.95 18.00 19.28
C ARG A 61 -2.20 17.21 19.71
N GLN A 62 -2.71 16.31 18.87
CA GLN A 62 -3.85 15.47 19.23
C GLN A 62 -3.39 14.33 20.12
N SER A 63 -4.11 14.09 21.22
CA SER A 63 -3.93 12.90 22.05
C SER A 63 -4.63 11.71 21.40
N VAL A 64 -4.05 11.19 20.31
CA VAL A 64 -4.60 10.06 19.57
C VAL A 64 -4.04 8.78 20.18
N THR A 65 -4.92 7.90 20.65
CA THR A 65 -4.54 6.57 21.15
C THR A 65 -4.60 5.51 20.06
N PHE A 66 -5.57 5.62 19.15
CA PHE A 66 -5.80 4.68 18.06
C PHE A 66 -5.93 5.43 16.72
N ILE A 67 -5.50 4.81 15.62
CA ILE A 67 -5.57 5.44 14.29
C ILE A 67 -7.02 5.68 13.86
N GLU A 68 -7.92 4.87 14.40
CA GLU A 68 -9.38 4.94 14.26
C GLU A 68 -9.97 6.21 14.88
N ASP A 69 -9.27 6.85 15.83
CA ASP A 69 -9.69 8.10 16.46
C ASP A 69 -9.33 9.33 15.61
N LEU A 70 -8.51 9.18 14.56
CA LEU A 70 -8.14 10.28 13.67
C LEU A 70 -9.36 10.80 12.89
N SER A 71 -9.44 12.13 12.73
CA SER A 71 -10.44 12.72 11.84
C SER A 71 -10.25 12.25 10.39
N ASN A 72 -11.30 12.38 9.58
CA ASN A 72 -11.23 12.03 8.16
C ASN A 72 -10.15 12.84 7.42
N GLU A 73 -10.00 14.12 7.76
CA GLU A 73 -9.00 15.03 7.18
C GLU A 73 -7.57 14.48 7.39
N PHE A 74 -7.22 14.14 8.63
CA PHE A 74 -5.93 13.54 8.96
C PHE A 74 -5.73 12.18 8.29
N SER A 75 -6.79 11.38 8.20
CA SER A 75 -6.74 10.08 7.53
C SER A 75 -6.43 10.24 6.04
N TYR A 76 -7.07 11.20 5.36
CA TYR A 76 -6.80 11.51 3.95
C TYR A 76 -5.37 11.96 3.72
N GLU A 77 -4.87 12.85 4.57
CA GLU A 77 -3.51 13.37 4.46
C GLU A 77 -2.48 12.25 4.62
N ILE A 78 -2.63 11.40 5.64
CA ILE A 78 -1.79 10.21 5.80
C ILE A 78 -1.87 9.32 4.56
N PHE A 79 -3.07 9.00 4.08
CA PHE A 79 -3.24 8.10 2.93
C PHE A 79 -2.62 8.66 1.65
N ASN A 80 -2.58 9.98 1.49
CA ASN A 80 -1.95 10.64 0.35
C ASN A 80 -0.42 10.45 0.30
N HIS A 81 0.22 10.19 1.46
CA HIS A 81 1.65 9.91 1.56
C HIS A 81 2.01 8.42 1.49
N LEU A 82 1.01 7.53 1.47
CA LEU A 82 1.19 6.09 1.48
C LEU A 82 0.88 5.48 0.11
N HIS A 83 1.50 4.32 -0.17
CA HIS A 83 1.16 3.58 -1.37
C HIS A 83 -0.20 2.91 -1.17
N VAL A 84 -1.12 3.12 -2.12
CA VAL A 84 -2.55 2.74 -2.01
C VAL A 84 -2.76 1.25 -1.71
N TYR A 85 -1.91 0.36 -2.21
CA TYR A 85 -1.96 -1.07 -1.85
C TYR A 85 -1.86 -1.30 -0.34
N TYR A 86 -0.86 -0.69 0.32
CA TYR A 86 -0.68 -0.84 1.75
C TYR A 86 -1.76 -0.13 2.54
N VAL A 87 -2.27 1.00 2.02
CA VAL A 87 -3.40 1.70 2.64
C VAL A 87 -4.62 0.78 2.71
N TYR A 88 -5.04 0.21 1.59
CA TYR A 88 -6.20 -0.69 1.59
C TYR A 88 -5.93 -1.96 2.41
N LYS A 89 -4.77 -2.59 2.23
CA LYS A 89 -4.44 -3.83 2.96
C LYS A 89 -4.48 -3.64 4.47
N THR A 90 -3.97 -2.51 4.96
CA THR A 90 -3.86 -2.23 6.39
C THR A 90 -5.15 -1.65 6.97
N PHE A 91 -5.80 -0.69 6.30
CA PHE A 91 -6.87 0.12 6.89
C PHE A 91 -8.30 -0.27 6.48
N TYR A 92 -8.48 -1.01 5.37
CA TYR A 92 -9.82 -1.28 4.82
C TYR A 92 -10.71 -2.10 5.76
N ASN A 93 -10.13 -3.03 6.52
CA ASN A 93 -10.86 -3.89 7.44
C ASN A 93 -10.78 -3.46 8.92
N LEU A 94 -10.17 -2.31 9.23
CA LEU A 94 -10.03 -1.87 10.63
C LEU A 94 -11.36 -1.42 11.23
N ASN A 95 -12.12 -0.58 10.52
CA ASN A 95 -13.46 -0.18 10.91
C ASN A 95 -14.24 0.37 9.72
N ILE A 96 -15.57 0.41 9.85
CA ILE A 96 -16.51 0.83 8.80
C ILE A 96 -16.26 2.28 8.34
N ARG A 97 -15.85 3.18 9.24
CA ARG A 97 -15.54 4.59 8.89
C ARG A 97 -14.36 4.65 7.93
N LEU A 98 -13.25 3.97 8.23
CA LEU A 98 -12.07 3.92 7.36
C LEU A 98 -12.38 3.19 6.05
N GLN A 99 -13.16 2.11 6.08
CA GLN A 99 -13.60 1.43 4.87
C GLN A 99 -14.39 2.37 3.94
N SER A 100 -15.34 3.12 4.50
CA SER A 100 -16.11 4.13 3.77
C SER A 100 -15.20 5.23 3.22
N LEU A 101 -14.25 5.70 4.03
CA LEU A 101 -13.29 6.72 3.62
C LEU A 101 -12.46 6.27 2.41
N LEU A 102 -11.98 5.03 2.41
CA LEU A 102 -11.21 4.46 1.31
C LEU A 102 -12.06 4.28 0.05
N THR A 103 -13.31 3.86 0.21
CA THR A 103 -14.23 3.66 -0.92
C THR A 103 -14.62 5.00 -1.56
N ASN A 104 -14.73 6.06 -0.76
CA ASN A 104 -15.15 7.40 -1.18
C ASN A 104 -13.97 8.39 -1.34
N LEU A 105 -12.72 7.91 -1.36
CA LEU A 105 -11.58 8.76 -1.67
C LEU A 105 -11.86 9.48 -3.01
N THR A 106 -11.55 10.77 -3.11
CA THR A 106 -11.61 11.50 -4.39
C THR A 106 -10.24 11.66 -5.03
N LEU A 107 -9.19 11.25 -4.31
CA LEU A 107 -7.80 11.47 -4.69
C LEU A 107 -7.43 10.67 -5.95
N PRO A 108 -6.61 11.23 -6.86
CA PRO A 108 -5.99 10.48 -7.95
C PRO A 108 -5.20 9.29 -7.42
N LEU A 109 -5.36 8.12 -8.06
CA LEU A 109 -4.66 6.91 -7.63
C LEU A 109 -3.47 6.60 -8.53
N LYS A 110 -2.33 6.34 -7.89
CA LYS A 110 -1.14 5.79 -8.53
C LYS A 110 -0.96 4.35 -8.07
N ILE A 111 -1.02 3.41 -9.00
CA ILE A 111 -0.97 1.98 -8.72
C ILE A 111 0.33 1.39 -9.26
N SER A 112 1.10 0.77 -8.38
CA SER A 112 2.19 -0.12 -8.76
C SER A 112 1.88 -1.54 -8.28
N VAL A 113 1.94 -2.49 -9.20
CA VAL A 113 1.70 -3.93 -8.95
C VAL A 113 2.94 -4.78 -9.23
N SER A 114 4.09 -4.12 -9.40
CA SER A 114 5.35 -4.70 -9.88
C SER A 114 5.86 -5.90 -9.08
N SER A 115 5.68 -5.89 -7.76
CA SER A 115 6.17 -6.91 -6.83
C SER A 115 5.13 -7.96 -6.43
N MET A 116 3.91 -7.88 -6.96
CA MET A 116 2.81 -8.75 -6.53
C MET A 116 2.84 -10.12 -7.19
N SER A 117 2.56 -11.17 -6.43
CA SER A 117 2.24 -12.48 -7.01
C SER A 117 0.92 -12.43 -7.79
N LYS A 118 0.70 -13.39 -8.68
CA LYS A 118 -0.52 -13.45 -9.52
C LYS A 118 -1.81 -13.47 -8.69
N SER A 119 -1.86 -14.28 -7.63
CA SER A 119 -3.06 -14.39 -6.78
C SER A 119 -3.35 -13.09 -6.01
N ILE A 120 -2.30 -12.43 -5.49
CA ILE A 120 -2.43 -11.12 -4.83
C ILE A 120 -2.91 -10.07 -5.83
N CYS A 121 -2.29 -10.03 -7.02
CA CYS A 121 -2.67 -9.11 -8.09
C CYS A 121 -4.14 -9.31 -8.52
N GLN A 122 -4.62 -10.55 -8.65
CA GLN A 122 -6.02 -10.84 -8.97
C GLN A 122 -6.98 -10.34 -7.90
N SER A 123 -6.69 -10.61 -6.63
CA SER A 123 -7.50 -10.10 -5.51
C SER A 123 -7.49 -8.57 -5.48
N TYR A 124 -6.31 -7.97 -5.64
CA TYR A 124 -6.13 -6.53 -5.67
C TYR A 124 -6.87 -5.88 -6.85
N ASN A 125 -6.84 -6.51 -8.02
CA ASN A 125 -7.56 -6.02 -9.19
C ASN A 125 -9.08 -5.95 -8.91
N ARG A 126 -9.66 -7.04 -8.38
CA ARG A 126 -11.10 -7.12 -8.10
C ARG A 126 -11.57 -6.09 -7.07
N HIS A 127 -10.82 -5.92 -5.98
CA HIS A 127 -11.31 -5.12 -4.85
C HIS A 127 -10.88 -3.66 -4.91
N ILE A 128 -9.86 -3.31 -5.70
CA ILE A 128 -9.23 -1.99 -5.61
C ILE A 128 -9.08 -1.36 -6.99
N ILE A 129 -8.42 -2.03 -7.94
CA ILE A 129 -8.19 -1.44 -9.27
C ILE A 129 -9.52 -1.25 -10.00
N MET A 130 -10.35 -2.30 -10.10
CA MET A 130 -11.60 -2.24 -10.85
C MET A 130 -12.57 -1.20 -10.28
N LEU A 131 -12.75 -1.19 -8.96
CA LEU A 131 -13.66 -0.27 -8.27
C LEU A 131 -13.22 1.20 -8.38
N ASN A 132 -11.92 1.44 -8.59
CA ASN A 132 -11.37 2.79 -8.67
C ASN A 132 -10.80 3.14 -10.05
N SER A 133 -11.12 2.35 -11.08
CA SER A 133 -10.55 2.47 -12.43
C SER A 133 -10.59 3.89 -13.01
N GLN A 134 -11.71 4.57 -12.84
CA GLN A 134 -11.93 5.94 -13.29
C GLN A 134 -11.06 6.99 -12.58
N ARG A 135 -10.42 6.65 -11.44
CA ARG A 135 -9.59 7.57 -10.64
C ARG A 135 -8.10 7.30 -10.78
N ILE A 136 -7.72 6.21 -11.45
CA ILE A 136 -6.32 5.82 -11.62
C ILE A 136 -5.71 6.72 -12.68
N THR A 137 -4.71 7.50 -12.28
CA THR A 137 -3.96 8.39 -13.18
C THR A 137 -2.62 7.79 -13.58
N SER A 138 -2.08 6.88 -12.77
CA SER A 138 -0.82 6.21 -13.08
C SER A 138 -0.90 4.72 -12.76
N LEU A 139 -0.46 3.89 -13.70
CA LEU A 139 -0.43 2.43 -13.57
C LEU A 139 0.95 1.91 -13.98
N CYS A 140 1.63 1.22 -13.08
CA CYS A 140 2.94 0.60 -13.31
C CYS A 140 2.83 -0.93 -13.29
N LEU A 141 3.18 -1.53 -14.43
CA LEU A 141 3.06 -2.96 -14.71
C LEU A 141 4.45 -3.53 -14.99
N SER A 142 4.93 -4.40 -14.09
CA SER A 142 6.29 -4.96 -14.23
C SER A 142 6.35 -6.44 -14.57
N ASN A 143 5.21 -7.05 -14.92
CA ASN A 143 5.13 -8.49 -15.19
C ASN A 143 4.13 -8.80 -16.31
N PRO A 144 4.48 -9.65 -17.30
CA PRO A 144 3.59 -10.03 -18.39
C PRO A 144 2.21 -10.53 -17.95
N PHE A 145 2.11 -11.33 -16.87
CA PHE A 145 0.79 -11.86 -16.47
C PHE A 145 -0.14 -10.78 -15.90
N ILE A 146 0.41 -9.66 -15.41
CA ILE A 146 -0.38 -8.61 -14.76
C ILE A 146 -1.25 -7.90 -15.80
N VAL A 147 -0.73 -7.74 -17.01
CA VAL A 147 -1.46 -7.17 -18.15
C VAL A 147 -2.76 -7.92 -18.36
N ASP A 148 -2.69 -9.25 -18.46
CA ASP A 148 -3.86 -10.09 -18.65
C ASP A 148 -4.80 -10.02 -17.43
N VAL A 149 -4.27 -9.91 -16.22
CA VAL A 149 -5.10 -9.80 -15.01
C VAL A 149 -5.87 -8.49 -14.96
N ILE A 150 -5.25 -7.37 -15.37
CA ILE A 150 -5.83 -6.03 -15.23
C ILE A 150 -6.69 -5.67 -16.43
N PHE A 151 -6.25 -5.96 -17.65
CA PHE A 151 -6.92 -5.51 -18.87
C PHE A 151 -7.81 -6.57 -19.52
N SER A 152 -7.89 -7.79 -19.00
CA SER A 152 -8.81 -8.82 -19.52
C SER A 152 -10.14 -8.86 -18.76
N PRO A 153 -11.30 -8.80 -19.45
CA PRO A 153 -11.45 -8.64 -20.90
C PRO A 153 -11.14 -7.22 -21.38
N VAL A 154 -10.86 -7.07 -22.68
CA VAL A 154 -10.34 -5.82 -23.30
C VAL A 154 -11.11 -4.56 -22.92
N ARG A 155 -12.43 -4.68 -22.74
CA ARG A 155 -13.34 -3.60 -22.34
C ARG A 155 -13.04 -3.00 -20.96
N ILE A 156 -12.20 -3.63 -20.14
CA ILE A 156 -11.80 -3.08 -18.84
C ILE A 156 -10.85 -1.89 -19.02
N ALA A 157 -10.00 -1.91 -20.05
CA ALA A 157 -9.05 -0.83 -20.30
C ALA A 157 -9.75 0.53 -20.54
N SER A 158 -10.93 0.52 -21.17
CA SER A 158 -11.72 1.75 -21.37
C SER A 158 -12.28 2.36 -20.07
N ASN A 159 -12.28 1.63 -18.95
CA ASN A 159 -12.72 2.18 -17.66
C ASN A 159 -11.69 3.13 -17.04
N PHE A 160 -10.44 3.09 -17.51
CA PHE A 160 -9.34 3.94 -17.03
C PHE A 160 -9.35 5.32 -17.70
N THR A 161 -10.49 6.01 -17.62
CA THR A 161 -10.75 7.27 -18.35
C THR A 161 -9.85 8.45 -17.93
N ARG A 162 -9.17 8.34 -16.78
CA ARG A 162 -8.24 9.35 -16.27
C ARG A 162 -6.79 8.89 -16.27
N LEU A 163 -6.46 7.78 -16.93
CA LEU A 163 -5.10 7.27 -16.98
C LEU A 163 -4.21 8.19 -17.83
N GLU A 164 -3.25 8.82 -17.17
CA GLU A 164 -2.29 9.75 -17.78
C GLU A 164 -0.94 9.07 -18.01
N THR A 165 -0.57 8.10 -17.17
CA THR A 165 0.74 7.46 -17.19
C THR A 165 0.62 5.95 -17.10
N LEU A 166 1.06 5.23 -18.14
CA LEU A 166 1.22 3.79 -18.14
C LEU A 166 2.72 3.44 -18.20
N ILE A 167 3.25 2.88 -17.13
CA ILE A 167 4.64 2.40 -17.08
C ILE A 167 4.62 0.89 -17.29
N ILE A 168 5.34 0.45 -18.32
CA ILE A 168 5.53 -0.97 -18.61
C ILE A 168 7.01 -1.26 -18.42
N ASP A 169 7.32 -2.04 -17.38
CA ASP A 169 8.69 -2.39 -17.02
C ASP A 169 8.89 -3.91 -17.07
N ASN A 170 10.10 -4.37 -17.40
CA ASN A 170 10.44 -5.79 -17.42
C ASN A 170 9.46 -6.72 -18.20
N ILE A 171 8.74 -6.17 -19.19
CA ILE A 171 7.87 -6.94 -20.09
C ILE A 171 8.59 -7.13 -21.42
N LYS A 172 8.64 -8.37 -21.90
CA LYS A 172 9.22 -8.68 -23.22
C LYS A 172 8.45 -7.94 -24.31
N SER A 173 9.16 -7.33 -25.25
CA SER A 173 8.59 -6.53 -26.37
C SER A 173 7.47 -7.23 -27.14
N LYS A 174 7.52 -8.56 -27.27
CA LYS A 174 6.45 -9.36 -27.92
C LYS A 174 5.06 -9.21 -27.29
N TYR A 175 4.97 -8.81 -26.02
CA TYR A 175 3.70 -8.56 -25.33
C TYR A 175 3.24 -7.10 -25.43
N LEU A 176 4.12 -6.19 -25.86
CA LEU A 176 3.81 -4.77 -25.94
C LEU A 176 2.68 -4.50 -26.93
N ILE A 177 2.66 -5.18 -28.08
CA ILE A 177 1.57 -5.09 -29.07
C ILE A 177 0.24 -5.48 -28.44
N ASN A 178 0.20 -6.58 -27.68
CA ASN A 178 -1.02 -7.01 -27.01
C ASN A 178 -1.48 -5.97 -25.98
N ILE A 179 -0.55 -5.35 -25.25
CA ILE A 179 -0.87 -4.28 -24.29
C ILE A 179 -1.49 -3.08 -25.01
N LEU A 180 -0.88 -2.65 -26.12
CA LEU A 180 -1.37 -1.50 -26.89
C LEU A 180 -2.75 -1.75 -27.49
N ASN A 181 -3.04 -2.99 -27.95
CA ASN A 181 -4.36 -3.38 -28.45
C ASN A 181 -5.49 -3.30 -27.40
N TYR A 182 -5.17 -3.13 -26.10
CA TYR A 182 -6.17 -2.86 -25.08
C TYR A 182 -6.61 -1.39 -25.06
N PHE A 183 -5.79 -0.47 -25.58
CA PHE A 183 -6.01 0.98 -25.50
C PHE A 183 -6.36 1.64 -26.84
N PHE A 184 -6.03 1.00 -27.95
CA PHE A 184 -6.27 1.46 -29.32
C PHE A 184 -7.12 0.45 -30.09
#